data_AF-A0A4Q4V7A6-F1
#
_entry.id   AF-A0A4Q4V7A6-F1
#
_cell.length_a   1.000
_cell.length_b   1.000
_cell.length_c   1.000
_cell.angle_alpha   90.00
_cell.angle_beta   90.00
_cell.angle_gamma   90.00
#
_symmetry.space_group_name_H-M   'P 1'
#
loop_
_entity.id
_entity.type
_entity.pdbx_description
1 polymer ?
#
loop_
_entity_poly.entity_id
_entity_poly.type
_entity_poly.pdbx_seq_one_letter_code
_entity_poly.pdbx_strand_id
1 'polypeptide(L)'
;MLLKNSRRGGITLATVYGDVVRYPRPSIYDKSAHFGLKVDGIDMYTVSYARYDYVQLSMDEGSPTEFRIRTLDKKLITSYTIAPQKLPMNARVEGDELMFSIKKAHYIIVKINDKKHSFWAVTPIQAEEATFTNLKILNRFDMTQDDGVDVVESTKDVFFDDCLAWTDCYGYKVGQDVWEDQDTVTFQNSVVYSAAGGMGIDHKFGTATASHITFRNMDIEGLHERVSKDRALGGSRAMTRLRWSSYYVQFKSACGGPPLKAAGSLMTPKPESTGLERDQIALNKARSTKQAKAASKLSVFLRRRRDYSVAKPVPT
;
A
#
# COMPACT_ATOMS: atom_id res chain seq x y z
N MET A 1 13.07 -33.00 -71.90
CA MET A 1 13.77 -32.23 -70.84
C MET A 1 12.79 -31.16 -70.35
N LEU A 2 12.06 -31.41 -69.26
CA LEU A 2 11.01 -30.53 -68.71
C LEU A 2 11.42 -30.18 -67.27
N LEU A 3 11.92 -28.96 -67.06
CA LEU A 3 12.27 -28.46 -65.73
C LEU A 3 11.00 -28.00 -65.01
N LYS A 4 10.64 -28.69 -63.94
CA LYS A 4 9.65 -28.23 -62.96
C LYS A 4 10.28 -27.18 -62.06
N ASN A 5 9.86 -25.93 -62.20
CA ASN A 5 10.14 -24.86 -61.23
C ASN A 5 9.31 -25.07 -59.96
N SER A 6 9.94 -25.62 -58.93
CA SER A 6 9.41 -25.63 -57.56
C SER A 6 9.64 -24.26 -56.94
N ARG A 7 8.59 -23.43 -56.88
CA ARG A 7 8.57 -22.25 -56.01
C ARG A 7 8.38 -22.72 -54.57
N ARG A 8 9.46 -22.71 -53.77
CA ARG A 8 9.36 -22.81 -52.32
C ARG A 8 8.77 -21.49 -51.80
N GLY A 9 7.49 -21.52 -51.41
CA GLY A 9 6.89 -20.44 -50.63
C GLY A 9 7.52 -20.41 -49.25
N GLY A 10 8.28 -19.36 -48.95
CA GLY A 10 8.73 -19.08 -47.59
C GLY A 10 7.52 -18.72 -46.73
N ILE A 11 7.35 -19.42 -45.61
CA ILE A 11 6.37 -19.08 -44.59
C ILE A 11 6.90 -17.85 -43.86
N THR A 12 6.37 -16.66 -44.16
CA THR A 12 6.61 -15.47 -43.36
C THR A 12 5.80 -15.61 -42.07
N LEU A 13 6.46 -15.91 -40.95
CA LEU A 13 5.85 -15.85 -39.63
C LEU A 13 5.59 -14.37 -39.30
N ALA A 14 4.35 -13.92 -39.48
CA ALA A 14 3.92 -12.64 -38.95
C ALA A 14 3.90 -12.75 -37.41
N THR A 15 4.76 -11.99 -36.74
CA THR A 15 4.67 -11.85 -35.28
C THR A 15 3.47 -10.95 -35.00
N VAL A 16 2.45 -11.52 -34.37
CA VAL A 16 1.27 -10.77 -33.91
C VAL A 16 1.61 -10.23 -32.52
N TYR A 17 1.70 -8.92 -32.39
CA TYR A 17 1.79 -8.23 -31.11
C TYR A 17 0.39 -7.90 -30.61
N GLY A 18 0.20 -7.85 -29.29
CA GLY A 18 -1.03 -7.32 -28.71
C GLY A 18 -1.07 -5.81 -28.87
N ASP A 19 -2.25 -5.21 -28.98
CA ASP A 19 -2.36 -3.76 -28.97
C ASP A 19 -2.01 -3.22 -27.58
N VAL A 20 -1.37 -2.03 -27.56
CA VAL A 20 -0.98 -1.32 -26.34
C VAL A 20 -1.54 0.09 -26.37
N VAL A 21 -2.27 0.47 -25.33
CA VAL A 21 -2.78 1.82 -25.13
C VAL A 21 -1.94 2.52 -24.07
N ARG A 22 -1.41 3.69 -24.41
CA ARG A 22 -0.67 4.57 -23.49
C ARG A 22 -1.60 5.64 -22.91
N TYR A 23 -1.52 5.86 -21.61
CA TYR A 23 -2.24 6.95 -20.96
C TYR A 23 -1.34 8.19 -20.88
N PRO A 24 -1.84 9.39 -21.26
CA PRO A 24 -1.07 10.63 -21.15
C PRO A 24 -0.56 10.85 -19.73
N ARG A 25 0.64 11.40 -19.61
CA ARG A 25 1.16 11.86 -18.31
C ARG A 25 0.23 12.96 -17.76
N PRO A 26 -0.24 12.88 -16.51
CA PRO A 26 -0.98 13.97 -15.87
C PRO A 26 -0.15 15.26 -15.88
N SER A 27 -0.77 16.42 -16.14
CA SER A 27 -0.08 17.70 -16.31
C SER A 27 0.65 18.20 -15.07
N ILE A 28 0.28 17.69 -13.90
CA ILE A 28 0.90 18.01 -12.60
C ILE A 28 2.27 17.32 -12.41
N TYR A 29 2.64 16.40 -13.28
CA TYR A 29 3.89 15.65 -13.16
C TYR A 29 4.87 15.87 -14.31
N ASP A 30 6.15 15.83 -13.96
CA ASP A 30 7.25 15.87 -14.89
C ASP A 30 7.50 14.54 -15.58
N LYS A 31 8.14 14.59 -16.74
CA LYS A 31 8.67 13.39 -17.40
C LYS A 31 9.81 12.80 -16.57
N SER A 32 9.90 11.48 -16.48
CA SER A 32 11.05 10.81 -15.85
C SER A 32 12.38 11.31 -16.43
N ALA A 33 13.29 11.72 -15.54
CA ALA A 33 14.68 12.04 -15.87
C ALA A 33 15.60 10.82 -15.78
N HIS A 34 15.08 9.68 -15.31
CA HIS A 34 15.88 8.49 -15.01
C HIS A 34 15.68 7.37 -16.01
N PHE A 35 14.46 7.18 -16.51
CA PHE A 35 14.11 6.04 -17.35
C PHE A 35 13.27 6.45 -18.56
N GLY A 36 13.51 5.75 -19.67
CA GLY A 36 12.58 5.66 -20.78
C GLY A 36 11.97 4.26 -20.84
N LEU A 37 10.72 4.15 -21.26
CA LEU A 37 10.07 2.86 -21.51
C LEU A 37 9.53 2.82 -22.94
N LYS A 38 9.87 1.73 -23.64
CA LYS A 38 9.18 1.31 -24.85
C LYS A 38 8.42 0.02 -24.61
N VAL A 39 7.23 -0.08 -25.20
CA VAL A 39 6.43 -1.31 -25.22
C VAL A 39 6.12 -1.65 -26.67
N ASP A 40 6.56 -2.82 -27.13
CA ASP A 40 6.53 -3.23 -28.54
C ASP A 40 7.05 -2.14 -29.50
N GLY A 41 8.13 -1.47 -29.07
CA GLY A 41 8.78 -0.40 -29.82
C GLY A 41 8.14 0.99 -29.70
N ILE A 42 6.94 1.10 -29.10
CA ILE A 42 6.20 2.34 -28.91
C ILE A 42 6.69 3.05 -27.64
N ASP A 43 7.02 4.34 -27.73
CA ASP A 43 7.39 5.16 -26.57
C ASP A 43 6.20 5.43 -25.64
N MET A 44 6.41 5.15 -24.35
CA MET A 44 5.43 5.36 -23.28
C MET A 44 5.63 6.70 -22.56
N TYR A 45 4.56 7.23 -21.97
CA TYR A 45 4.59 8.46 -21.18
C TYR A 45 5.05 8.21 -19.74
N THR A 46 6.37 8.14 -19.55
CA THR A 46 6.99 8.01 -18.23
C THR A 46 6.72 9.23 -17.34
N VAL A 47 6.38 8.96 -16.09
CA VAL A 47 6.07 9.95 -15.06
C VAL A 47 7.15 9.90 -13.99
N SER A 48 7.70 11.06 -13.64
CA SER A 48 8.54 11.26 -12.46
C SER A 48 7.62 11.51 -11.27
N TYR A 49 7.63 10.61 -10.29
CA TYR A 49 6.74 10.72 -9.13
C TYR A 49 7.47 10.46 -7.82
N ALA A 50 7.66 11.51 -7.03
CA ALA A 50 8.23 11.43 -5.69
C ALA A 50 9.58 10.68 -5.65
N ARG A 51 9.55 9.38 -5.28
CA ARG A 51 10.74 8.53 -5.13
C ARG A 51 10.79 7.36 -6.12
N TYR A 52 9.91 7.33 -7.12
CA TYR A 52 9.90 6.33 -8.17
C TYR A 52 9.44 6.94 -9.50
N ASP A 53 9.65 6.19 -10.58
CA ASP A 53 9.09 6.53 -11.88
C ASP A 53 8.03 5.49 -12.23
N TYR A 54 6.95 5.91 -12.89
CA TYR A 54 5.91 4.97 -13.32
C TYR A 54 5.44 5.25 -14.74
N VAL A 55 4.74 4.27 -15.31
CA VAL A 55 3.98 4.38 -16.54
C VAL A 55 2.64 3.69 -16.32
N GLN A 56 1.57 4.32 -16.82
CA GLN A 56 0.27 3.70 -16.92
C GLN A 56 -0.01 3.33 -18.39
N LEU A 57 -0.40 2.09 -18.63
CA LEU A 57 -0.75 1.56 -19.94
C LEU A 57 -1.77 0.42 -19.79
N SER A 58 -2.45 0.08 -20.89
CA SER A 58 -3.17 -1.18 -21.04
C SER A 58 -2.61 -1.95 -22.23
N MET A 59 -2.76 -3.28 -22.21
CA MET A 59 -2.29 -4.18 -23.25
C MET A 59 -3.26 -5.35 -23.41
N ASP A 60 -3.32 -5.93 -24.60
CA ASP A 60 -4.05 -7.18 -24.82
C ASP A 60 -3.41 -8.36 -24.05
N GLU A 61 -4.23 -9.29 -23.56
CA GLU A 61 -3.75 -10.55 -22.98
C GLU A 61 -3.60 -11.64 -24.04
N GLY A 62 -2.63 -12.54 -23.86
CA GLY A 62 -2.45 -13.77 -24.66
C GLY A 62 -1.22 -13.75 -25.57
N SER A 63 -0.87 -12.60 -26.14
CA SER A 63 0.35 -12.41 -26.94
C SER A 63 1.52 -11.91 -26.07
N PRO A 64 2.77 -12.31 -26.34
CA PRO A 64 3.93 -11.70 -25.69
C PRO A 64 4.06 -10.23 -26.08
N THR A 65 4.07 -9.34 -25.08
CA THR A 65 4.36 -7.91 -25.24
C THR A 65 5.72 -7.63 -24.64
N GLU A 66 6.65 -7.07 -25.43
CA GLU A 66 8.01 -6.72 -25.00
C GLU A 66 8.04 -5.35 -24.33
N PHE A 67 8.64 -5.30 -23.14
CA PHE A 67 8.95 -4.10 -22.38
C PHE A 67 10.45 -3.86 -22.49
N ARG A 68 10.85 -2.64 -22.83
CA ARG A 68 12.25 -2.20 -22.93
C ARG A 68 12.45 -0.94 -22.10
N ILE A 69 13.08 -1.09 -20.94
CA ILE A 69 13.39 -0.01 -20.02
C ILE A 69 14.83 0.41 -20.25
N ARG A 70 15.05 1.69 -20.54
CA ARG A 70 16.36 2.29 -20.76
C ARG A 70 16.71 3.29 -19.68
N THR A 71 17.94 3.31 -19.20
CA THR A 71 18.42 4.40 -18.33
C THR A 71 18.79 5.64 -19.16
N LEU A 72 18.26 6.81 -18.81
CA LEU A 72 18.49 8.04 -19.58
C LEU A 72 19.88 8.66 -19.36
N ASP A 73 20.54 8.33 -18.25
CA ASP A 73 21.93 8.73 -17.95
C ASP A 73 22.98 7.87 -18.68
N LYS A 74 22.55 6.92 -19.52
CA LYS A 74 23.41 6.03 -20.32
C LYS A 74 24.34 5.14 -19.50
N LYS A 75 24.08 4.98 -18.20
CA LYS A 75 24.85 4.05 -17.37
C LYS A 75 24.44 2.60 -17.66
N LEU A 76 25.43 1.71 -17.65
CA LEU A 76 25.18 0.28 -17.83
C LEU A 76 24.28 -0.27 -16.73
N ILE A 77 23.38 -1.20 -17.07
CA ILE A 77 22.60 -1.95 -16.10
C ILE A 77 23.44 -3.14 -15.61
N THR A 78 23.88 -3.08 -14.36
CA THR A 78 24.70 -4.12 -13.71
C THR A 78 23.90 -4.99 -12.75
N SER A 79 22.74 -4.51 -12.29
CA SER A 79 21.82 -5.29 -11.45
C SER A 79 20.37 -4.89 -11.70
N TYR A 80 19.46 -5.85 -11.59
CA TYR A 80 18.03 -5.57 -11.64
C TYR A 80 17.21 -6.55 -10.79
N THR A 81 15.97 -6.18 -10.51
CA THR A 81 14.96 -7.08 -9.96
C THR A 81 13.61 -6.72 -10.57
N ILE A 82 12.83 -7.74 -10.91
CA ILE A 82 11.45 -7.55 -11.38
C ILE A 82 10.53 -8.27 -10.40
N ALA A 83 9.53 -7.56 -9.89
CA ALA A 83 8.50 -8.10 -9.02
C ALA A 83 7.12 -8.02 -9.69
N PRO A 84 6.20 -8.95 -9.36
CA PRO A 84 6.36 -10.04 -8.40
C PRO A 84 7.22 -11.20 -8.94
N GLN A 85 8.17 -11.70 -8.12
CA GLN A 85 9.14 -12.75 -8.51
C GLN A 85 8.50 -14.10 -8.85
N LYS A 86 7.25 -14.34 -8.42
CA LYS A 86 6.49 -15.54 -8.77
C LYS A 86 6.12 -15.63 -10.25
N LEU A 87 6.18 -14.51 -10.98
CA LEU A 87 5.93 -14.51 -12.40
C LEU A 87 7.20 -14.97 -13.13
N PRO A 88 7.11 -15.96 -14.04
CA PRO A 88 8.26 -16.46 -14.79
C PRO A 88 8.63 -15.47 -15.90
N MET A 89 9.21 -14.33 -15.53
CA MET A 89 9.68 -13.31 -16.47
C MET A 89 11.15 -13.55 -16.82
N ASN A 90 11.39 -13.99 -18.05
CA ASN A 90 12.75 -14.04 -18.60
C ASN A 90 13.14 -12.62 -19.04
N ALA A 91 13.97 -11.97 -18.23
CA ALA A 91 14.53 -10.67 -18.55
C ALA A 91 15.98 -10.81 -19.03
N ARG A 92 16.40 -9.91 -19.92
CA ARG A 92 17.76 -9.80 -20.43
C ARG A 92 18.22 -8.35 -20.40
N VAL A 93 19.52 -8.13 -20.30
CA VAL A 93 20.13 -6.80 -20.30
C VAL A 93 21.06 -6.66 -21.51
N GLU A 94 20.95 -5.55 -22.21
CA GLU A 94 21.86 -5.12 -23.27
C GLU A 94 22.30 -3.69 -23.00
N GLY A 95 23.50 -3.50 -22.44
CA GLY A 95 24.05 -2.17 -22.15
C GLY A 95 23.22 -1.38 -21.12
N ASP A 96 22.57 -0.31 -21.58
CA ASP A 96 21.71 0.58 -20.79
C ASP A 96 20.22 0.17 -20.83
N GLU A 97 19.89 -1.00 -21.39
CA GLU A 97 18.52 -1.49 -21.57
C GLU A 97 18.24 -2.83 -20.87
N LEU A 98 17.11 -2.88 -20.17
CA LEU A 98 16.49 -4.09 -19.63
C LEU A 98 15.28 -4.44 -20.48
N MET A 99 15.23 -5.68 -20.98
CA MET A 99 14.13 -6.19 -21.79
C MET A 99 13.49 -7.40 -21.14
N PHE A 100 12.16 -7.49 -21.18
CA PHE A 100 11.40 -8.66 -20.77
C PHE A 100 10.05 -8.69 -21.48
N SER A 101 9.36 -9.83 -21.45
CA SER A 101 8.01 -9.94 -22.02
C SER A 101 7.02 -10.53 -21.04
N ILE A 102 5.78 -10.07 -21.10
CA ILE A 102 4.64 -10.63 -20.37
C ILE A 102 3.49 -10.89 -21.35
N LYS A 103 2.62 -11.85 -21.03
CA LYS A 103 1.41 -12.18 -21.81
C LYS A 103 0.12 -11.67 -21.16
N LYS A 104 0.24 -11.11 -19.96
CA LYS A 104 -0.90 -10.71 -19.13
C LYS A 104 -0.52 -9.43 -18.40
N ALA A 105 -1.46 -8.49 -18.34
CA ALA A 105 -1.29 -7.26 -17.60
C ALA A 105 -1.11 -7.57 -16.11
N HIS A 106 -0.04 -7.03 -15.53
CA HIS A 106 0.30 -7.16 -14.13
C HIS A 106 0.82 -5.83 -13.60
N TYR A 107 0.63 -5.58 -12.31
CA TYR A 107 1.38 -4.53 -11.63
C TYR A 107 2.83 -5.01 -11.45
N ILE A 108 3.77 -4.39 -12.17
CA ILE A 108 5.18 -4.79 -12.20
C ILE A 108 6.05 -3.70 -11.57
N ILE A 109 6.94 -4.09 -10.67
CA ILE A 109 7.96 -3.21 -10.08
C ILE A 109 9.32 -3.62 -10.62
N VAL A 110 10.05 -2.68 -11.21
CA VAL A 110 11.41 -2.90 -11.72
C VAL A 110 12.40 -2.06 -10.93
N LYS A 111 13.43 -2.71 -10.39
CA LYS A 111 14.59 -2.08 -9.77
C LYS A 111 15.81 -2.22 -10.68
N ILE A 112 16.58 -1.14 -10.86
CA ILE A 112 17.82 -1.12 -11.65
C ILE A 112 18.94 -0.45 -10.83
N ASN A 113 20.13 -1.06 -10.80
CA ASN A 113 21.39 -0.52 -10.26
C ASN A 113 21.34 0.06 -8.83
N ASP A 114 20.62 -0.59 -7.92
CA ASP A 114 20.47 -0.15 -6.52
C ASP A 114 19.88 1.25 -6.30
N LYS A 115 19.20 1.81 -7.31
CA LYS A 115 18.39 3.02 -7.11
C LYS A 115 17.34 2.75 -6.02
N LYS A 116 17.14 3.76 -5.14
CA LYS A 116 16.30 3.66 -3.94
C LYS A 116 14.89 3.22 -4.32
N HIS A 117 14.33 2.31 -3.54
CA HIS A 117 12.94 1.90 -3.63
C HIS A 117 12.13 2.56 -2.51
N SER A 118 10.88 2.89 -2.83
CA SER A 118 9.82 3.14 -1.87
C SER A 118 8.69 2.21 -2.24
N PHE A 119 8.14 1.50 -1.26
CA PHE A 119 7.01 0.61 -1.45
C PHE A 119 5.88 1.07 -0.54
N TRP A 120 4.69 1.05 -1.07
CA TRP A 120 3.46 1.26 -0.32
C TRP A 120 2.60 0.05 -0.61
N ALA A 121 2.07 -0.58 0.44
CA ALA A 121 1.29 -1.79 0.22
C ALA A 121 -0.03 -1.49 -0.50
N VAL A 122 -0.66 -0.38 -0.13
CA VAL A 122 -1.90 0.10 -0.72
C VAL A 122 -1.80 1.61 -0.93
N THR A 123 -1.88 2.03 -2.18
CA THR A 123 -1.88 3.45 -2.56
C THR A 123 -3.04 3.71 -3.51
N PRO A 124 -4.22 4.09 -3.01
CA PRO A 124 -5.24 4.69 -3.86
C PRO A 124 -4.66 6.01 -4.40
N ILE A 125 -4.66 6.13 -5.72
CA ILE A 125 -4.20 7.31 -6.45
C ILE A 125 -5.35 7.76 -7.33
N GLN A 126 -5.75 9.03 -7.22
CA GLN A 126 -6.86 9.60 -8.02
C GLN A 126 -8.13 8.75 -7.98
N ALA A 127 -8.39 8.13 -6.82
CA ALA A 127 -9.59 7.33 -6.60
C ALA A 127 -10.74 8.20 -6.08
N GLU A 128 -11.94 7.95 -6.60
CA GLU A 128 -13.21 8.51 -6.14
C GLU A 128 -14.14 7.39 -5.67
N GLU A 129 -14.88 7.64 -4.59
CA GLU A 129 -15.93 6.72 -4.09
C GLU A 129 -15.43 5.28 -3.85
N ALA A 130 -14.19 5.14 -3.41
CA ALA A 130 -13.53 3.86 -3.24
C ALA A 130 -13.66 3.35 -1.80
N THR A 131 -14.01 2.06 -1.65
CA THR A 131 -14.08 1.40 -0.34
C THR A 131 -13.20 0.17 -0.30
N PHE A 132 -12.35 0.08 0.72
CA PHE A 132 -11.44 -1.03 0.98
C PHE A 132 -11.79 -1.66 2.33
N THR A 133 -12.06 -2.96 2.35
CA THR A 133 -12.41 -3.67 3.59
C THR A 133 -11.63 -4.96 3.77
N ASN A 134 -11.39 -5.35 5.04
CA ASN A 134 -10.75 -6.62 5.40
C ASN A 134 -9.38 -6.84 4.73
N LEU A 135 -8.64 -5.75 4.48
CA LEU A 135 -7.28 -5.84 3.96
C LEU A 135 -6.33 -6.22 5.10
N LYS A 136 -5.45 -7.19 4.81
CA LYS A 136 -4.35 -7.58 5.70
C LYS A 136 -3.04 -7.19 5.05
N ILE A 137 -2.45 -6.12 5.54
CA ILE A 137 -1.26 -5.51 4.98
C ILE A 137 -0.05 -5.95 5.82
N LEU A 138 0.75 -6.83 5.23
CA LEU A 138 1.94 -7.42 5.86
C LEU A 138 3.17 -6.99 5.05
N ASN A 139 3.77 -5.86 5.46
CA ASN A 139 4.85 -5.26 4.69
C ASN A 139 6.21 -5.94 4.90
N ARG A 140 7.11 -5.73 3.94
CA ARG A 140 8.51 -6.13 4.07
C ARG A 140 9.30 -5.00 4.72
N PHE A 141 10.00 -5.32 5.81
CA PHE A 141 10.77 -4.34 6.60
C PHE A 141 12.18 -4.07 6.04
N ASP A 142 12.57 -4.68 4.92
CA ASP A 142 13.86 -4.46 4.25
C ASP A 142 13.86 -3.23 3.30
N MET A 143 12.76 -2.48 3.25
CA MET A 143 12.50 -1.40 2.31
C MET A 143 12.61 0.00 2.93
N THR A 144 12.97 1.02 2.14
CA THR A 144 13.17 2.41 2.61
C THR A 144 11.89 3.21 2.88
N GLN A 145 10.77 2.84 2.26
CA GLN A 145 9.41 3.22 2.64
C GLN A 145 8.59 1.95 2.50
N ASP A 146 7.71 1.72 3.45
CA ASP A 146 6.86 0.54 3.57
C ASP A 146 5.59 0.91 4.33
N ASP A 147 4.94 2.01 3.94
CA ASP A 147 3.66 2.37 4.56
C ASP A 147 2.60 1.33 4.19
N GLY A 148 1.67 1.11 5.11
CA GLY A 148 0.62 0.12 4.95
C GLY A 148 -0.38 0.64 3.93
N VAL A 149 -1.00 1.75 4.27
CA VAL A 149 -1.82 2.56 3.37
C VAL A 149 -1.25 3.97 3.27
N ASP A 150 -1.19 4.50 2.05
CA ASP A 150 -0.97 5.91 1.79
C ASP A 150 -1.96 6.38 0.73
N VAL A 151 -2.93 7.21 1.12
CA VAL A 151 -3.89 7.79 0.18
C VAL A 151 -3.28 9.05 -0.42
N VAL A 152 -3.18 9.07 -1.74
CA VAL A 152 -2.50 10.14 -2.47
C VAL A 152 -3.40 10.64 -3.59
N GLU A 153 -3.64 11.95 -3.66
CA GLU A 153 -4.38 12.58 -4.77
C GLU A 153 -5.78 12.01 -5.03
N SER A 154 -6.37 11.28 -4.07
CA SER A 154 -7.73 10.81 -4.19
C SER A 154 -8.69 11.96 -4.00
N THR A 155 -9.35 12.36 -5.08
CA THR A 155 -10.16 13.58 -5.14
C THR A 155 -11.35 13.55 -4.19
N LYS A 156 -11.97 12.39 -3.94
CA LYS A 156 -13.12 12.32 -3.00
C LYS A 156 -13.47 10.93 -2.45
N ASP A 157 -14.00 10.89 -1.22
CA ASP A 157 -14.81 9.79 -0.68
C ASP A 157 -14.09 8.42 -0.70
N VAL A 158 -12.92 8.35 -0.05
CA VAL A 158 -12.14 7.10 0.09
C VAL A 158 -12.24 6.54 1.50
N PHE A 159 -12.66 5.28 1.60
CA PHE A 159 -12.95 4.61 2.88
C PHE A 159 -12.12 3.34 3.06
N PHE A 160 -11.55 3.19 4.26
CA PHE A 160 -10.93 1.97 4.74
C PHE A 160 -11.65 1.50 6.00
N ASP A 161 -12.21 0.28 5.98
CA ASP A 161 -12.96 -0.28 7.10
C ASP A 161 -12.46 -1.70 7.45
N ASP A 162 -12.37 -2.02 8.75
CA ASP A 162 -11.98 -3.35 9.24
C ASP A 162 -10.68 -3.88 8.58
N CYS A 163 -9.66 -3.03 8.47
CA CYS A 163 -8.36 -3.37 7.90
C CYS A 163 -7.31 -3.59 9.00
N LEU A 164 -6.22 -4.27 8.66
CA LEU A 164 -5.06 -4.47 9.53
C LEU A 164 -3.76 -4.10 8.82
N ALA A 165 -2.94 -3.27 9.46
CA ALA A 165 -1.62 -2.89 8.98
C ALA A 165 -0.50 -3.38 9.93
N TRP A 166 0.53 -4.01 9.36
CA TRP A 166 1.79 -4.34 10.00
C TRP A 166 2.96 -3.89 9.10
N THR A 167 3.66 -2.85 9.55
CA THR A 167 4.65 -2.10 8.78
C THR A 167 5.84 -1.69 9.66
N ASP A 168 6.95 -1.23 9.05
CA ASP A 168 8.04 -0.54 9.76
C ASP A 168 7.93 1.00 9.66
N CYS A 169 7.07 1.53 8.77
CA CYS A 169 6.81 2.96 8.61
C CYS A 169 5.41 3.35 9.13
N TYR A 170 4.52 3.92 8.31
CA TYR A 170 3.15 4.24 8.73
C TYR A 170 2.20 3.05 8.58
N GLY A 171 1.26 2.88 9.51
CA GLY A 171 0.14 1.94 9.35
C GLY A 171 -0.88 2.48 8.36
N TYR A 172 -1.44 3.66 8.66
CA TYR A 172 -2.35 4.42 7.81
C TYR A 172 -1.86 5.85 7.65
N LYS A 173 -1.73 6.30 6.41
CA LYS A 173 -1.23 7.63 6.10
C LYS A 173 -2.09 8.30 5.04
N VAL A 174 -2.16 9.62 5.13
CA VAL A 174 -2.66 10.50 4.07
C VAL A 174 -1.66 11.59 3.84
N GLY A 175 -1.53 12.00 2.59
CA GLY A 175 -1.09 13.35 2.32
C GLY A 175 0.38 13.50 1.98
N GLN A 176 1.12 12.40 1.79
CA GLN A 176 2.41 12.53 1.11
C GLN A 176 2.14 12.63 -0.40
N ASP A 177 2.76 13.61 -1.07
CA ASP A 177 2.67 13.80 -2.52
C ASP A 177 1.29 14.29 -3.02
N VAL A 178 0.68 15.28 -2.35
CA VAL A 178 -0.65 15.84 -2.70
C VAL A 178 -0.52 16.95 -3.75
N TRP A 179 -0.51 16.62 -5.03
CA TRP A 179 -0.45 17.61 -6.12
C TRP A 179 -1.82 18.01 -6.69
N GLU A 180 -2.87 17.28 -6.30
CA GLU A 180 -4.27 17.58 -6.56
C GLU A 180 -5.06 17.60 -5.25
N ASP A 181 -6.12 18.43 -5.17
CA ASP A 181 -6.94 18.53 -3.95
C ASP A 181 -7.58 17.16 -3.67
N GLN A 182 -7.34 16.65 -2.47
CA GLN A 182 -7.95 15.41 -1.97
C GLN A 182 -8.91 15.72 -0.84
N ASP A 183 -10.05 15.05 -0.85
CA ASP A 183 -11.11 15.33 0.10
C ASP A 183 -11.76 14.06 0.63
N THR A 184 -12.12 14.08 1.92
CA THR A 184 -12.93 13.03 2.55
C THR A 184 -12.28 11.65 2.45
N VAL A 185 -11.25 11.45 3.27
CA VAL A 185 -10.62 10.14 3.49
C VAL A 185 -10.95 9.67 4.90
N THR A 186 -11.52 8.48 5.03
CA THR A 186 -11.86 7.89 6.32
C THR A 186 -11.20 6.52 6.50
N PHE A 187 -10.42 6.39 7.57
CA PHE A 187 -10.00 5.10 8.11
C PHE A 187 -10.86 4.79 9.32
N GLN A 188 -11.47 3.61 9.36
CA GLN A 188 -12.30 3.23 10.48
C GLN A 188 -12.20 1.75 10.88
N ASN A 189 -12.52 1.48 12.15
CA ASN A 189 -12.60 0.14 12.75
C ASN A 189 -11.37 -0.73 12.46
N SER A 190 -10.21 -0.11 12.28
CA SER A 190 -9.03 -0.76 11.74
C SER A 190 -7.90 -0.81 12.78
N VAL A 191 -6.96 -1.73 12.57
CA VAL A 191 -5.89 -2.03 13.52
C VAL A 191 -4.52 -1.76 12.92
N VAL A 192 -3.71 -0.97 13.61
CA VAL A 192 -2.26 -0.95 13.39
C VAL A 192 -1.63 -1.90 14.40
N TYR A 193 -1.25 -3.08 13.94
CA TYR A 193 -0.67 -4.10 14.81
C TYR A 193 0.75 -3.70 15.26
N SER A 194 1.58 -3.27 14.31
CA SER A 194 2.93 -2.75 14.58
C SER A 194 3.35 -1.79 13.48
N ALA A 195 3.91 -0.63 13.85
CA ALA A 195 4.39 0.41 12.92
C ALA A 195 5.31 1.41 13.64
N ALA A 196 6.15 2.15 12.91
CA ALA A 196 6.85 3.31 13.48
C ALA A 196 5.95 4.55 13.60
N GLY A 197 4.99 4.70 12.69
CA GLY A 197 3.91 5.67 12.74
C GLY A 197 2.56 4.94 12.71
N GLY A 198 1.69 5.12 13.70
CA GLY A 198 0.39 4.47 13.67
C GLY A 198 -0.51 5.05 12.58
N MET A 199 -0.78 6.35 12.72
CA MET A 199 -1.60 7.14 11.81
C MET A 199 -0.83 8.41 11.48
N GLY A 200 -0.93 8.91 10.25
CA GLY A 200 -0.22 10.11 9.83
C GLY A 200 -1.01 10.92 8.81
N ILE A 201 -0.94 12.24 8.96
CA ILE A 201 -1.18 13.18 7.87
C ILE A 201 0.18 13.83 7.62
N ASP A 202 0.82 13.52 6.48
CA ASP A 202 2.21 13.90 6.20
C ASP A 202 2.34 14.66 4.88
N HIS A 203 2.19 15.97 4.90
CA HIS A 203 2.31 16.85 3.73
C HIS A 203 3.78 17.17 3.38
N LYS A 204 4.58 16.13 3.15
CA LYS A 204 6.01 16.30 2.85
C LYS A 204 6.27 16.83 1.43
N PHE A 205 5.40 16.46 0.50
CA PHE A 205 5.50 16.76 -0.93
C PHE A 205 4.09 17.03 -1.46
N GLY A 206 3.97 17.81 -2.53
CA GLY A 206 2.68 18.30 -3.03
C GLY A 206 2.41 19.77 -2.69
N THR A 207 1.57 20.42 -3.49
CA THR A 207 1.15 21.82 -3.29
C THR A 207 -0.35 21.99 -3.08
N ALA A 208 -1.13 20.92 -3.21
CA ALA A 208 -2.58 20.92 -3.06
C ALA A 208 -3.03 20.53 -1.65
N THR A 209 -4.34 20.57 -1.40
CA THR A 209 -4.94 20.43 -0.06
C THR A 209 -5.35 18.98 0.22
N ALA A 210 -5.22 18.56 1.48
CA ALA A 210 -5.85 17.35 1.99
C ALA A 210 -6.87 17.70 3.08
N SER A 211 -8.16 17.54 2.81
CA SER A 211 -9.23 17.95 3.72
C SER A 211 -10.18 16.82 4.11
N HIS A 212 -10.85 17.03 5.26
CA HIS A 212 -11.84 16.10 5.83
C HIS A 212 -11.28 14.68 6.08
N ILE A 213 -10.10 14.60 6.68
CA ILE A 213 -9.45 13.34 7.01
C ILE A 213 -9.92 12.84 8.38
N THR A 214 -10.46 11.62 8.42
CA THR A 214 -11.04 11.02 9.61
C THR A 214 -10.37 9.70 9.94
N PHE A 215 -9.93 9.54 11.19
CA PHE A 215 -9.54 8.26 11.78
C PHE A 215 -10.55 7.91 12.88
N ARG A 216 -11.35 6.87 12.69
CA ARG A 216 -12.47 6.53 13.59
C ARG A 216 -12.33 5.14 14.15
N ASN A 217 -12.43 4.97 15.46
CA ASN A 217 -12.36 3.66 16.11
C ASN A 217 -11.12 2.86 15.67
N MET A 218 -9.93 3.48 15.79
CA MET A 218 -8.66 2.88 15.39
C MET A 218 -7.96 2.29 16.63
N ASP A 219 -7.46 1.06 16.49
CA ASP A 219 -6.64 0.38 17.50
C ASP A 219 -5.18 0.38 17.06
N ILE A 220 -4.26 0.85 17.91
CA ILE A 220 -2.80 0.78 17.67
C ILE A 220 -2.19 -0.05 18.79
N GLU A 221 -1.51 -1.14 18.45
CA GLU A 221 -1.02 -2.11 19.44
C GLU A 221 0.50 -2.03 19.70
N GLY A 222 1.30 -1.74 18.68
CA GLY A 222 2.77 -1.79 18.77
C GLY A 222 3.48 -0.66 18.01
N LEU A 223 3.55 0.54 18.60
CA LEU A 223 4.45 1.57 18.09
C LEU A 223 5.91 1.23 18.44
N HIS A 224 6.82 1.41 17.47
CA HIS A 224 8.24 1.21 17.70
C HIS A 224 9.08 2.30 17.04
N GLU A 225 10.35 2.41 17.43
CA GLU A 225 11.29 3.20 16.65
C GLU A 225 11.52 2.54 15.29
N ARG A 226 11.71 3.35 14.25
CA ARG A 226 12.06 2.83 12.93
C ARG A 226 13.39 2.10 13.05
N VAL A 227 13.43 0.84 12.60
CA VAL A 227 14.67 0.08 12.67
C VAL A 227 15.56 0.56 11.53
N SER A 228 16.69 1.21 11.84
CA SER A 228 17.72 1.48 10.84
C SER A 228 18.17 0.15 10.22
N LYS A 229 18.43 0.10 8.91
CA LYS A 229 18.78 -1.11 8.14
C LYS A 229 19.86 -2.01 8.77
N ASP A 230 20.65 -1.48 9.71
CA ASP A 230 21.77 -2.16 10.37
C ASP A 230 21.43 -2.86 11.70
N ARG A 231 20.18 -2.79 12.21
CA ARG A 231 19.79 -3.54 13.41
C ARG A 231 18.90 -4.73 13.06
N ALA A 232 19.43 -5.93 13.32
CA ALA A 232 18.65 -7.15 13.34
C ALA A 232 17.43 -7.00 14.27
N LEU A 233 16.28 -7.53 13.83
CA LEU A 233 15.02 -7.58 14.56
C LEU A 233 15.20 -8.38 15.87
N GLY A 234 15.65 -7.73 16.95
CA GLY A 234 15.93 -8.42 18.22
C GLY A 234 15.87 -7.55 19.48
N GLY A 235 15.53 -6.26 19.38
CA GLY A 235 15.38 -5.39 20.54
C GLY A 235 14.01 -5.55 21.22
N SER A 236 13.99 -5.65 22.55
CA SER A 236 12.78 -5.61 23.39
C SER A 236 11.85 -4.46 22.98
N ARG A 237 10.61 -4.80 22.57
CA ARG A 237 9.59 -3.85 22.11
C ARG A 237 8.68 -3.46 23.27
N ALA A 238 8.63 -2.17 23.60
CA ALA A 238 7.61 -1.64 24.50
C ALA A 238 6.27 -1.55 23.73
N MET A 239 5.40 -2.53 23.90
CA MET A 239 4.05 -2.53 23.31
C MET A 239 3.19 -1.50 24.05
N THR A 240 2.96 -0.35 23.42
CA THR A 240 2.02 0.66 23.92
C THR A 240 0.71 0.52 23.15
N ARG A 241 -0.35 0.10 23.84
CA ARG A 241 -1.69 0.02 23.24
C ARG A 241 -2.40 1.36 23.38
N LEU A 242 -2.75 1.97 22.25
CA LEU A 242 -3.55 3.19 22.18
C LEU A 242 -4.85 2.90 21.43
N ARG A 243 -5.96 3.46 21.89
CA ARG A 243 -7.26 3.37 21.23
C ARG A 243 -7.83 4.77 21.03
N TRP A 244 -8.32 5.06 19.83
CA TRP A 244 -8.93 6.34 19.49
C TRP A 244 -10.36 6.12 19.04
N SER A 245 -11.34 6.75 19.70
CA SER A 245 -12.76 6.64 19.31
C SER A 245 -13.07 7.43 18.04
N SER A 246 -12.57 8.66 17.93
CA SER A 246 -12.61 9.50 16.74
C SER A 246 -11.48 10.53 16.81
N TYR A 247 -10.73 10.68 15.73
CA TYR A 247 -9.74 11.73 15.51
C TYR A 247 -10.03 12.34 14.14
N TYR A 248 -10.42 13.61 14.15
CA TYR A 248 -10.75 14.38 12.95
C TYR A 248 -9.72 15.49 12.81
N VAL A 249 -9.16 15.64 11.61
CA VAL A 249 -8.24 16.73 11.31
C VAL A 249 -8.62 17.35 9.99
N GLN A 250 -8.84 18.66 10.02
CA GLN A 250 -8.90 19.49 8.84
C GLN A 250 -7.54 20.18 8.67
N PHE A 251 -6.73 19.70 7.72
CA PHE A 251 -5.48 20.35 7.39
C PHE A 251 -5.72 21.36 6.26
N LYS A 252 -5.43 22.63 6.53
CA LYS A 252 -5.34 23.67 5.50
C LYS A 252 -3.90 24.19 5.55
N SER A 253 -3.01 23.55 4.82
CA SER A 253 -1.58 23.90 4.82
C SER A 253 -1.19 24.52 3.48
N ALA A 254 -0.77 25.78 3.52
CA ALA A 254 0.18 26.32 2.57
C ALA A 254 1.59 26.01 3.14
N CYS A 255 2.29 25.06 2.52
CA CYS A 255 3.73 24.74 2.61
C CYS A 255 4.49 24.98 3.95
N GLY A 256 5.09 23.90 4.50
CA GLY A 256 6.41 24.00 5.17
C GLY A 256 6.53 23.64 6.65
N GLY A 257 5.51 23.09 7.31
CA GLY A 257 5.61 22.64 8.71
C GLY A 257 6.23 21.24 8.86
N PRO A 258 7.05 20.98 9.90
CA PRO A 258 7.48 19.61 10.19
C PRO A 258 6.27 18.72 10.51
N PRO A 259 6.34 17.39 10.23
CA PRO A 259 5.26 16.48 10.56
C PRO A 259 4.94 16.55 12.05
N LEU A 260 3.65 16.64 12.40
CA LEU A 260 3.19 16.51 13.79
C LEU A 260 3.55 15.10 14.27
N LYS A 261 4.71 14.97 14.90
CA LYS A 261 4.99 13.81 15.75
C LYS A 261 4.06 13.94 16.96
N ALA A 262 3.08 13.07 17.06
CA ALA A 262 2.36 12.85 18.31
C ALA A 262 3.32 12.19 19.31
N ALA A 263 4.30 12.96 19.79
CA ALA A 263 5.13 12.61 20.92
C ALA A 263 4.41 13.09 22.18
N GLY A 264 3.74 12.17 22.86
CA GLY A 264 3.67 12.12 24.33
C GLY A 264 3.21 13.36 25.12
N SER A 265 2.48 14.32 24.56
CA SER A 265 1.83 15.35 25.36
C SER A 265 0.34 15.08 25.46
N LEU A 266 -0.13 14.77 26.68
CA LEU A 266 -1.54 14.76 27.05
C LEU A 266 -2.17 16.09 26.63
N MET A 267 -2.88 16.11 25.51
CA MET A 267 -3.96 17.08 25.29
C MET A 267 -5.26 16.36 25.59
N THR A 268 -5.83 16.68 26.75
CA THR A 268 -7.16 16.21 27.15
C THR A 268 -8.19 16.68 26.12
N PRO A 269 -9.02 15.79 25.55
CA PRO A 269 -10.10 16.18 24.66
C PRO A 269 -11.07 17.11 25.39
N LYS A 270 -11.36 18.28 24.81
CA LYS A 270 -12.50 19.10 25.19
C LYS A 270 -13.73 18.51 24.47
N PRO A 271 -14.75 17.99 25.17
CA PRO A 271 -15.92 17.42 24.52
C PRO A 271 -16.92 18.53 24.21
N GLU A 272 -17.07 18.87 22.93
CA GLU A 272 -18.33 19.44 22.43
C GLU A 272 -19.16 18.30 21.84
N SER A 273 -19.92 17.62 22.70
CA SER A 273 -20.83 16.55 22.29
C SER A 273 -22.10 17.15 21.69
N THR A 274 -22.35 16.93 20.40
CA THR A 274 -23.69 17.07 19.84
C THR A 274 -24.59 15.95 20.39
N GLY A 275 -25.87 16.23 20.64
CA GLY A 275 -26.78 15.35 21.38
C GLY A 275 -26.92 13.92 20.84
N LEU A 276 -26.59 13.68 19.57
CA LEU A 276 -26.65 12.37 18.93
C LEU A 276 -25.55 11.39 19.40
N GLU A 277 -24.39 11.87 19.85
CA GLU A 277 -23.31 10.99 20.32
C GLU A 277 -23.59 10.39 21.71
N ARG A 278 -24.36 11.08 22.56
CA ARG A 278 -24.70 10.58 23.90
C ARG A 278 -25.55 9.31 23.85
N ASP A 279 -26.48 9.26 22.92
CA ASP A 279 -27.36 8.11 22.73
C ASP A 279 -26.61 6.91 22.13
N GLN A 280 -25.67 7.16 21.22
CA GLN A 280 -24.84 6.10 20.64
C GLN A 280 -23.85 5.53 21.66
N ILE A 281 -23.26 6.36 22.53
CA ILE A 281 -22.41 5.92 23.64
C ILE A 281 -23.22 5.09 24.63
N ALA A 282 -24.45 5.50 24.96
CA ALA A 282 -25.33 4.74 25.85
C ALA A 282 -25.70 3.37 25.25
N LEU A 283 -26.00 3.31 23.95
CA LEU A 283 -26.29 2.06 23.23
C LEU A 283 -25.09 1.11 23.22
N ASN A 284 -23.89 1.64 22.96
CA ASN A 284 -22.66 0.85 22.92
C ASN A 284 -22.27 0.32 24.30
N LYS A 285 -22.48 1.12 25.36
CA LYS A 285 -22.26 0.71 26.76
C LYS A 285 -23.24 -0.40 27.20
N ALA A 286 -24.50 -0.33 26.74
CA ALA A 286 -25.49 -1.37 26.99
C ALA A 286 -25.16 -2.69 26.28
N ARG A 287 -24.69 -2.64 25.02
CA ARG A 287 -24.25 -3.82 24.26
C ARG A 287 -23.03 -4.50 24.89
N SER A 288 -22.02 -3.71 25.27
CA SER A 288 -20.82 -4.18 25.99
C SER A 288 -21.17 -4.89 27.31
N THR A 289 -22.07 -4.31 28.10
CA THR A 289 -22.50 -4.90 29.39
C THR A 289 -23.23 -6.23 29.19
N LYS A 290 -24.03 -6.35 28.11
CA LYS A 290 -24.74 -7.58 27.77
C LYS A 290 -23.79 -8.68 27.29
N GLN A 291 -22.77 -8.34 26.49
CA GLN A 291 -21.72 -9.26 26.05
C GLN A 291 -20.82 -9.73 27.20
N ALA A 292 -20.44 -8.83 28.12
CA ALA A 292 -19.65 -9.18 29.31
C ALA A 292 -20.39 -10.14 30.25
N LYS A 293 -21.71 -9.95 30.44
CA LYS A 293 -22.56 -10.88 31.22
C LYS A 293 -22.73 -12.25 30.55
N ALA A 294 -22.75 -12.31 29.22
CA ALA A 294 -22.80 -13.57 28.48
C ALA A 294 -21.48 -14.37 28.60
N ALA A 295 -20.34 -13.67 28.49
CA ALA A 295 -19.01 -14.27 28.62
C ALA A 295 -18.75 -14.80 30.05
N SER A 296 -19.20 -14.08 31.09
CA SER A 296 -19.03 -14.55 32.48
C SER A 296 -19.85 -15.82 32.76
N LYS A 297 -21.09 -15.91 32.26
CA LYS A 297 -21.91 -17.13 32.38
C LYS A 297 -21.28 -18.33 31.68
N LEU A 298 -20.68 -18.13 30.51
CA LEU A 298 -19.99 -19.20 29.77
C LEU A 298 -18.73 -19.68 30.52
N SER A 299 -17.98 -18.76 31.14
CA SER A 299 -16.80 -19.11 31.93
C SER A 299 -17.11 -19.92 33.20
N VAL A 300 -18.24 -19.63 33.86
CA VAL A 300 -18.71 -20.39 35.04
C VAL A 300 -19.18 -21.79 34.63
N PHE A 301 -19.84 -21.91 33.46
CA PHE A 301 -20.28 -23.20 32.93
C PHE A 301 -19.10 -24.11 32.54
N LEU A 302 -18.04 -23.53 31.94
CA LEU A 302 -16.84 -24.28 31.55
C LEU A 302 -15.97 -24.70 32.76
N ARG A 303 -15.95 -23.93 33.85
CA ARG A 303 -15.27 -24.35 35.10
C ARG A 303 -15.94 -25.56 35.76
N ARG A 304 -17.28 -25.59 35.80
CA ARG A 304 -18.01 -26.74 36.38
C ARG A 304 -17.84 -28.06 35.63
N ARG A 305 -17.43 -28.04 34.35
CA ARG A 305 -17.15 -29.26 33.58
C ARG A 305 -15.75 -29.85 33.81
N ARG A 306 -14.79 -29.08 34.34
CA ARG A 306 -13.44 -29.61 34.63
C ARG A 306 -13.36 -30.43 35.92
N ASP A 307 -14.32 -30.28 36.83
CA ASP A 307 -14.31 -30.99 38.11
C ASP A 307 -14.86 -32.43 38.02
N TYR A 308 -15.32 -32.87 36.83
CA TYR A 308 -15.94 -34.20 36.63
C TYR A 308 -15.05 -35.23 35.90
N SER A 309 -13.77 -34.96 35.66
CA SER A 309 -12.87 -35.92 35.00
C SER A 309 -11.59 -36.16 35.80
N VAL A 310 -11.72 -36.82 36.96
CA VAL A 310 -10.61 -37.55 37.59
C VAL A 310 -11.13 -38.93 37.97
N ALA A 311 -11.02 -39.88 37.03
CA ALA A 311 -11.22 -41.29 37.33
C ALA A 311 -10.04 -41.77 38.20
N LYS A 312 -10.34 -42.32 39.39
CA LYS A 312 -9.33 -42.94 40.26
C LYS A 312 -8.87 -44.28 39.66
N PRO A 313 -7.58 -44.63 39.74
CA PRO A 313 -7.11 -45.95 39.32
C PRO A 313 -7.55 -47.03 40.31
N VAL A 314 -7.93 -48.19 39.77
CA VAL A 314 -8.31 -49.40 40.51
C VAL A 314 -7.04 -50.07 41.04
N PRO A 315 -6.97 -50.51 42.31
CA PRO A 315 -5.85 -51.28 42.83
C PRO A 315 -5.97 -52.75 42.41
N THR A 316 -4.80 -53.36 42.14
CA THR A 316 -4.60 -54.80 41.86
C THR A 316 -5.09 -55.70 42.98
#